data_AF-U4QXX0-F1
#
_entry.id   AF-U4QXX0-F1
#
_cell.length_a   1.000
_cell.length_b   1.000
_cell.length_c   1.000
_cell.angle_alpha   90.00
_cell.angle_beta   90.00
_cell.angle_gamma   90.00
#
_symmetry.space_group_name_H-M   'P 1'
#
loop_
_entity.id
_entity.type
_entity.pdbx_description
1 polymer ?
#
loop_
_entity_poly.entity_id
_entity_poly.type
_entity_poly.pdbx_seq_one_letter_code
_entity_poly.pdbx_strand_id
1 'polypeptide(L)' 'MEKERAGVIAEKSNGFLEMVKKAQQGDKECMDKILDYFTADIEYLSRYIMLPREDAIQTLKIELMSIIYDQL' A
#
# COMPACT_ATOMS: atom_id res chain seq x y z
N MET A 1 16.62 0.68 30.76
CA MET A 1 16.47 1.04 29.33
C MET A 1 15.23 0.34 28.79
N GLU A 2 14.02 0.84 29.11
CA GLU A 2 12.75 0.14 28.76
C GLU A 2 11.59 1.10 28.42
N LYS A 3 11.86 2.40 28.20
CA LYS A 3 10.78 3.38 27.91
C LYS A 3 10.68 3.83 26.46
N GLU A 4 11.55 3.36 25.57
CA GLU A 4 11.63 3.89 24.19
C GLU A 4 10.91 3.04 23.12
N ARG A 5 10.33 1.89 23.50
CA ARG A 5 9.73 0.97 22.50
C ARG A 5 8.27 1.29 22.14
N ALA A 6 7.55 2.08 22.94
CA ALA A 6 6.14 2.38 22.70
C ALA A 6 5.89 3.56 21.75
N GLY A 7 6.80 4.54 21.69
CA GLY A 7 6.64 5.75 20.86
C GLY A 7 6.78 5.49 19.35
N VAL A 8 7.70 4.59 18.97
CA VAL A 8 8.03 4.30 17.57
C VAL A 8 6.88 3.61 16.81
N ILE A 9 5.98 2.92 17.52
CA ILE A 9 4.87 2.18 16.91
C ILE A 9 3.69 3.12 16.60
N ALA A 10 3.41 4.08 17.49
CA ALA A 10 2.30 5.02 17.33
C ALA A 10 2.55 6.08 16.24
N GLU A 11 3.80 6.55 16.08
CA GLU A 11 4.16 7.54 15.06
C GLU A 11 4.07 7.00 13.63
N LYS A 12 4.44 5.73 13.41
CA LYS A 12 4.33 5.07 12.10
C LYS A 12 2.88 4.86 11.67
N SER A 13 1.98 4.54 12.60
CA SER A 13 0.56 4.35 12.30
C SER A 13 -0.11 5.62 11.80
N ASN A 14 0.29 6.80 12.31
CA ASN A 14 -0.20 8.08 11.77
C ASN A 14 0.35 8.36 10.37
N GLY A 15 1.63 8.09 10.13
CA GLY A 15 2.26 8.39 8.82
C GLY A 15 1.65 7.59 7.66
N PHE A 16 1.36 6.30 7.87
CA PHE A 16 0.70 5.48 6.84
C PHE A 16 -0.75 5.92 6.62
N LEU A 17 -1.50 6.17 7.71
CA LEU A 17 -2.89 6.62 7.59
C LEU A 17 -3.00 7.98 6.89
N GLU A 18 -2.09 8.91 7.17
CA GLU A 18 -2.00 10.18 6.45
C GLU A 18 -1.66 9.99 4.97
N MET A 19 -0.74 9.07 4.65
CA MET A 19 -0.40 8.73 3.27
C MET A 19 -1.61 8.18 2.51
N VAL A 20 -2.38 7.28 3.13
CA VAL A 20 -3.63 6.75 2.57
C VAL A 20 -4.65 7.87 2.34
N LYS A 21 -4.85 8.77 3.32
CA LYS A 21 -5.77 9.91 3.18
C LYS A 21 -5.36 10.85 2.03
N LYS A 22 -4.06 11.13 1.88
CA LYS A 22 -3.56 11.95 0.77
C LYS A 22 -3.78 11.26 -0.58
N ALA A 23 -3.47 9.96 -0.66
CA ALA A 23 -3.69 9.17 -1.87
C ALA A 23 -5.17 9.16 -2.29
N GLN A 24 -6.08 9.01 -1.31
CA GLN A 24 -7.54 9.14 -1.51
C GLN A 24 -7.97 10.51 -2.06
N GLN A 25 -7.26 11.58 -1.69
CA GLN A 25 -7.51 12.94 -2.20
C GLN A 25 -6.90 13.18 -3.60
N GLY A 26 -6.29 12.17 -4.21
CA GLY A 26 -5.67 12.24 -5.53
C GLY A 26 -4.17 12.52 -5.53
N ASP A 27 -3.51 12.48 -4.37
CA ASP A 27 -2.04 12.61 -4.28
C ASP A 27 -1.37 11.34 -4.88
N LYS A 28 -0.85 11.50 -6.09
CA LYS A 28 -0.19 10.43 -6.83
C LYS A 28 1.10 9.96 -6.16
N GLU A 29 1.88 10.86 -5.57
CA GLU A 29 3.13 10.46 -4.90
C GLU A 29 2.86 9.61 -3.66
N CYS A 30 1.78 9.92 -2.94
CA CYS A 30 1.35 9.08 -1.83
C CYS A 30 0.83 7.73 -2.30
N MET A 31 0.08 7.68 -3.41
CA MET A 31 -0.37 6.42 -3.99
C MET A 31 0.81 5.55 -4.45
N ASP A 32 1.78 6.12 -5.15
CA ASP A 32 2.97 5.41 -5.61
C ASP A 32 3.77 4.83 -4.44
N LYS A 33 3.93 5.59 -3.34
CA LYS A 33 4.58 5.10 -2.11
C LYS A 33 3.82 3.92 -1.47
N ILE A 34 2.50 3.91 -1.55
CA ILE A 34 1.69 2.78 -1.06
C ILE A 34 1.91 1.56 -1.96
N LEU A 35 1.90 1.72 -3.28
CA LEU A 35 2.19 0.63 -4.22
C LEU A 35 3.61 0.08 -4.03
N ASP A 36 4.60 0.94 -3.85
CA ASP A 36 5.98 0.55 -3.56
C ASP A 36 6.08 -0.25 -2.26
N TYR A 37 5.37 0.17 -1.21
CA TYR A 37 5.32 -0.53 0.06
C TYR A 37 4.84 -1.99 -0.09
N PHE A 38 3.86 -2.24 -0.97
CA PHE A 38 3.31 -3.57 -1.23
C PHE A 38 3.95 -4.30 -2.42
N THR A 39 5.02 -3.77 -3.01
CA THR A 39 5.61 -4.35 -4.25
C THR A 39 6.01 -5.82 -4.07
N ALA A 40 6.62 -6.18 -2.94
CA ALA A 40 7.00 -7.57 -2.67
C ALA A 40 5.79 -8.51 -2.58
N ASP A 41 4.70 -8.05 -1.96
CA ASP A 41 3.46 -8.80 -1.84
C ASP A 41 2.77 -8.93 -3.20
N ILE A 42 2.74 -7.86 -4.00
CA ILE A 42 2.20 -7.86 -5.36
C ILE A 42 2.94 -8.86 -6.24
N GLU A 43 4.28 -8.86 -6.21
CA GLU A 43 5.09 -9.81 -6.98
C GLU A 43 4.95 -11.27 -6.51
N TYR A 44 4.67 -11.46 -5.22
CA TYR A 44 4.41 -12.78 -4.68
C TYR A 44 3.03 -13.29 -5.11
N LEU A 45 1.99 -12.47 -4.92
CA LEU A 45 0.61 -12.79 -5.23
C LEU A 45 0.38 -12.97 -6.74
N SER A 46 1.12 -12.23 -7.59
CA SER A 46 1.00 -12.35 -9.04
C SER A 46 1.32 -13.75 -9.56
N ARG A 47 2.05 -14.57 -8.79
CA ARG A 47 2.40 -15.97 -9.16
C ARG A 47 1.21 -16.92 -9.07
N TYR A 48 0.13 -16.52 -8.41
CA TYR A 48 -1.05 -17.34 -8.17
C TYR A 48 -2.24 -16.95 -9.06
N ILE A 49 -2.08 -15.91 -9.89
CA ILE A 49 -3.11 -15.45 -10.82
C ILE A 49 -2.88 -16.12 -12.18
N MET A 50 -3.93 -16.65 -12.79
CA MET A 50 -3.87 -17.25 -14.14
C MET A 50 -3.87 -16.18 -15.25
N LEU A 51 -2.85 -15.31 -15.23
CA LEU A 51 -2.57 -14.28 -16.23
C LEU A 51 -1.06 -14.23 -16.49
N PRO A 52 -0.61 -13.60 -17.60
CA PRO A 52 0.79 -13.21 -17.76
C PRO A 52 1.27 -12.41 -16.54
N ARG A 53 2.54 -12.59 -16.15
CA ARG A 53 3.08 -11.99 -14.92
C ARG A 53 2.86 -10.48 -14.84
N GLU A 54 3.13 -9.77 -15.94
CA GLU A 54 2.95 -8.32 -16.02
C GLU A 54 1.49 -7.92 -15.84
N ASP A 55 0.57 -8.64 -16.49
CA ASP A 55 -0.87 -8.39 -16.37
C ASP A 55 -1.35 -8.64 -14.94
N ALA A 56 -0.90 -9.73 -14.30
CA ALA A 56 -1.23 -10.06 -12.92
C ALA A 56 -0.73 -8.98 -11.92
N ILE A 57 0.49 -8.47 -12.11
CA ILE A 57 1.04 -7.37 -11.31
C ILE A 57 0.19 -6.11 -11.48
N GLN A 58 -0.17 -5.77 -12.72
CA GLN A 58 -0.97 -4.59 -13.01
C GLN A 58 -2.40 -4.72 -12.45
N THR A 59 -3.03 -5.90 -12.55
CA THR A 59 -4.32 -6.18 -11.92
C THR A 59 -4.24 -5.95 -10.41
N LEU A 60 -3.24 -6.51 -9.73
CA LEU A 60 -3.09 -6.33 -8.28
C LEU A 60 -2.88 -4.87 -7.88
N LYS A 61 -2.12 -4.10 -8.66
CA LYS A 61 -1.97 -2.65 -8.43
C LYS A 61 -3.30 -1.92 -8.59
N ILE A 62 -4.05 -2.21 -9.66
CA ILE A 62 -5.36 -1.57 -9.91
C ILE A 62 -6.34 -1.89 -8.78
N GLU A 63 -6.42 -3.15 -8.35
CA GLU A 63 -7.30 -3.56 -7.26
C GLU A 63 -6.90 -2.88 -5.94
N LEU A 64 -5.60 -2.82 -5.62
CA LEU A 64 -5.11 -2.12 -4.44
C LEU A 64 -5.44 -0.61 -4.49
N MET A 65 -5.27 0.03 -5.64
CA MET A 65 -5.68 1.43 -5.83
C MET A 65 -7.19 1.60 -5.62
N SER A 66 -8.02 0.70 -6.16
CA SER A 66 -9.47 0.72 -5.97
C SER A 66 -9.83 0.64 -4.49
N ILE A 67 -9.23 -0.31 -3.74
CA ILE A 67 -9.46 -0.45 -2.29
C ILE A 67 -9.08 0.82 -1.53
N ILE A 68 -8.02 1.51 -1.97
CA ILE A 68 -7.61 2.77 -1.34
C ILE A 68 -8.62 3.88 -1.64
N TYR A 69 -9.09 4.00 -2.88
CA TYR A 69 -10.04 5.05 -3.28
C TYR A 69 -11.47 4.82 -2.78
N ASP A 70 -11.93 3.58 -2.79
CA ASP A 70 -13.26 3.18 -2.35
C ASP A 70 -13.25 3.05 -0.83
N GLN A 71 -13.54 4.16 -0.13
CA GLN A 71 -13.88 4.11 1.29
C GLN A 71 -15.04 3.13 1.48
N LEU A 72 -14.79 2.00 2.18
CA LEU A 72 -15.85 1.16 2.76
C LEU A 72 -16.76 1.99 3.68
#